data_AF-A0A286FL96-F1
#
_entry.id   AF-A0A286FL96-F1
#
_cell.length_a   1.000
_cell.length_b   1.000
_cell.length_c   1.000
_cell.angle_alpha   90.00
_cell.angle_beta   90.00
_cell.angle_gamma   90.00
#
_symmetry.space_group_name_H-M   'P 1'
#
loop_
_entity.id
_entity.type
_entity.pdbx_description
1 polymer ?
#
loop_
_entity_poly.entity_id
_entity_poly.type
_entity_poly.pdbx_seq_one_letter_code
_entity_poly.pdbx_strand_id
1 'polypeptide(L)'
;MPERPYDPERAIAPTGAGGAMDLAASEAETLEKTPGGPEGTGPAGKPRSLWSDAWRDLRRNPVFLVSALVILFLVFISLWPSVIASGSPLKCDLSKAQEGSQPGAPFGYDGQGCNVYTRTVYGARTSVTVGVCATLGVAILGSALGSLAGFFGGTSDSFLSRVTDIFFAIPVVLGGLVLLSVVTSNTVWPVIGFMVLLGWPQIARIARGSVITAKQNDYVQAARALGASNSRILVRHIAPNAVAPVIVVATIALGTFITLEATLSYLGVGLKPPNVSWGIDISAASPYIRNAPHALLWPSGALALTVLAFIMLGDAVRDALDPKLR
;
A
#
# COMPACT_ATOMS: atom_id res chain seq x y z
N MET A 1 4.07 -84.47 -52.73
CA MET A 1 2.96 -84.94 -51.88
C MET A 1 2.89 -84.06 -50.64
N PRO A 2 1.73 -83.80 -50.04
CA PRO A 2 0.50 -83.23 -50.60
C PRO A 2 -0.03 -82.07 -49.72
N GLU A 3 -1.08 -81.39 -50.19
CA GLU A 3 -1.82 -80.34 -49.49
C GLU A 3 -2.35 -80.78 -48.11
N ARG A 4 -2.37 -79.86 -47.14
CA ARG A 4 -3.19 -79.99 -45.93
C ARG A 4 -4.52 -79.24 -46.14
N PRO A 5 -5.67 -79.83 -45.76
CA PRO A 5 -6.99 -79.29 -46.05
C PRO A 5 -7.29 -78.04 -45.23
N TYR A 6 -7.97 -77.08 -45.86
CA TYR A 6 -8.62 -75.95 -45.22
C TYR A 6 -9.70 -76.45 -44.25
N ASP A 7 -9.59 -76.07 -42.97
CA ASP A 7 -10.58 -76.35 -41.93
C ASP A 7 -11.55 -75.14 -41.83
N PRO A 8 -12.82 -75.27 -42.24
CA PRO A 8 -13.78 -74.16 -42.26
C PRO A 8 -14.37 -73.83 -40.89
N GLU A 9 -14.07 -74.57 -39.81
CA GLU A 9 -14.74 -74.39 -38.51
C GLU A 9 -14.21 -73.25 -37.64
N ARG A 10 -13.16 -72.53 -38.04
CA ARG A 10 -12.64 -71.38 -37.26
C ARG A 10 -13.19 -70.00 -37.64
N ALA A 11 -14.15 -69.93 -38.55
CA ALA A 11 -14.68 -68.65 -39.06
C ALA A 11 -16.17 -68.41 -38.76
N ILE A 12 -16.72 -69.00 -37.70
CA ILE A 12 -18.09 -68.69 -37.27
C ILE A 12 -18.09 -68.38 -35.77
N ALA A 13 -17.88 -67.11 -35.44
CA ALA A 13 -18.34 -66.56 -34.17
C ALA A 13 -19.88 -66.59 -34.20
N PRO A 14 -20.56 -67.21 -33.22
CA PRO A 14 -22.00 -67.18 -33.15
C PRO A 14 -22.43 -65.75 -32.84
N THR A 15 -23.13 -65.12 -33.78
CA THR A 15 -23.98 -63.96 -33.54
C THR A 15 -25.10 -64.39 -32.59
N GLY A 16 -24.84 -64.31 -31.30
CA GLY A 16 -25.83 -64.36 -30.23
C GLY A 16 -26.20 -62.93 -29.84
N ALA A 17 -27.48 -62.60 -29.95
CA ALA A 17 -28.05 -61.32 -29.55
C ALA A 17 -27.61 -60.92 -28.13
N GLY A 18 -26.86 -59.82 -28.02
CA GLY A 18 -26.39 -59.31 -26.73
C GLY A 18 -25.58 -58.01 -26.80
N GLY A 19 -24.87 -57.77 -27.92
CA GLY A 19 -23.89 -56.66 -27.99
C GLY A 19 -24.44 -55.25 -27.70
N ALA A 20 -25.67 -54.94 -28.09
CA ALA A 20 -26.24 -53.60 -27.84
C ALA A 20 -26.74 -53.43 -26.39
N MET A 21 -27.23 -54.49 -25.74
CA MET A 21 -27.63 -54.45 -24.33
C MET A 21 -26.43 -54.55 -23.40
N ASP A 22 -25.38 -55.30 -23.75
CA ASP A 22 -24.14 -55.37 -22.97
C ASP A 22 -23.38 -54.04 -23.01
N LEU A 23 -23.37 -53.35 -24.15
CA LEU A 23 -22.79 -52.01 -24.25
C LEU A 23 -23.59 -50.99 -23.43
N ALA A 24 -24.92 -51.01 -23.52
CA ALA A 24 -25.78 -50.11 -22.75
C ALA A 24 -25.76 -50.40 -21.24
N ALA A 25 -25.63 -51.67 -20.84
CA ALA A 25 -25.46 -52.07 -19.44
C ALA A 25 -24.08 -51.66 -18.90
N SER A 26 -23.02 -51.81 -19.71
CA SER A 26 -21.68 -51.34 -19.34
C SER A 26 -21.61 -49.81 -19.23
N GLU A 27 -22.31 -49.08 -20.11
CA GLU A 27 -22.39 -47.61 -20.05
C GLU A 27 -23.23 -47.15 -18.85
N ALA A 28 -24.34 -47.83 -18.54
CA ALA A 28 -25.14 -47.56 -17.34
C ALA A 28 -24.38 -47.85 -16.03
N GLU A 29 -23.59 -48.92 -15.99
CA GLU A 29 -22.75 -49.28 -14.84
C GLU A 29 -21.59 -48.28 -14.65
N THR A 30 -21.07 -47.69 -15.74
CA THR A 30 -20.08 -46.59 -15.65
C THR A 30 -20.67 -45.24 -15.24
N LEU A 31 -21.98 -45.02 -15.45
CA LEU A 31 -22.67 -43.79 -15.02
C LEU A 31 -23.11 -43.85 -13.54
N GLU A 32 -23.38 -45.04 -13.00
CA GLU A 32 -23.74 -45.23 -11.60
C GLU A 32 -22.50 -45.26 -10.68
N LYS A 33 -21.33 -45.59 -11.23
CA LYS A 33 -20.06 -45.52 -10.51
C LYS A 33 -19.51 -44.10 -10.53
N THR A 34 -19.98 -43.31 -9.56
CA THR A 34 -19.34 -42.02 -9.20
C THR A 34 -17.82 -42.27 -9.13
N PRO A 35 -16.99 -41.56 -9.90
CA PRO A 35 -15.55 -41.68 -9.75
C PRO A 35 -15.26 -41.36 -8.29
N GLY A 36 -14.78 -42.35 -7.55
CA GLY A 36 -14.11 -42.12 -6.28
C GLY A 36 -12.94 -41.21 -6.60
N GLY A 37 -13.17 -39.90 -6.53
CA GLY A 37 -12.10 -38.93 -6.47
C GLY A 37 -11.16 -39.37 -5.36
N PRO A 38 -9.85 -39.11 -5.47
CA PRO A 38 -8.92 -39.52 -4.45
C PRO A 38 -9.51 -39.09 -3.10
N GLU A 39 -9.64 -40.03 -2.16
CA GLU A 39 -9.89 -39.74 -0.75
C GLU A 39 -8.68 -38.95 -0.25
N GLY A 40 -8.64 -37.70 -0.67
CA GLY A 40 -7.74 -36.71 -0.14
C GLY A 40 -8.21 -36.50 1.28
N THR A 41 -7.46 -37.07 2.20
CA THR A 41 -7.26 -36.49 3.53
C THR A 41 -6.57 -35.13 3.36
N GLY A 42 -7.16 -34.23 2.58
CA GLY A 42 -6.82 -32.82 2.59
C GLY A 42 -7.22 -32.30 3.96
N PRO A 43 -6.40 -31.48 4.62
CA PRO A 43 -6.74 -31.00 5.94
C PRO A 43 -8.11 -30.32 5.87
N ALA A 44 -9.07 -30.82 6.66
CA ALA A 44 -10.39 -30.24 6.88
C ALA A 44 -10.27 -28.90 7.64
N GLY A 45 -9.48 -27.98 7.10
CA GLY A 45 -9.38 -26.62 7.56
C GLY A 45 -10.58 -25.84 7.03
N LYS A 46 -11.34 -25.21 7.94
CA LYS A 46 -12.35 -24.20 7.60
C LYS A 46 -11.85 -23.31 6.45
N PRO A 47 -12.67 -22.95 5.45
CA PRO A 47 -12.29 -22.01 4.40
C PRO A 47 -11.74 -20.75 5.07
N ARG A 48 -10.42 -20.55 4.96
CA ARG A 48 -9.73 -19.49 5.68
C ARG A 48 -9.99 -18.18 4.96
N SER A 49 -10.26 -17.13 5.75
CA SER A 49 -10.34 -15.76 5.24
C SER A 49 -8.99 -15.37 4.62
N LEU A 50 -9.03 -14.78 3.42
CA LEU A 50 -7.85 -14.25 2.72
C LEU A 50 -6.94 -13.41 3.65
N TRP A 51 -7.57 -12.63 4.54
CA TRP A 51 -6.89 -11.81 5.54
C TRP A 51 -6.16 -12.61 6.61
N SER A 52 -6.70 -13.75 7.03
CA SER A 52 -6.07 -14.60 8.03
C SER A 52 -4.82 -15.29 7.49
N ASP A 53 -4.82 -15.66 6.21
CA ASP A 53 -3.65 -16.27 5.59
C ASP A 53 -2.60 -15.22 5.26
N ALA A 54 -3.01 -14.05 4.74
CA ALA A 54 -2.11 -12.91 4.55
C ALA A 54 -1.38 -12.53 5.85
N TRP A 55 -2.10 -12.48 6.98
CA TRP A 55 -1.49 -12.19 8.28
C TRP A 55 -0.47 -13.23 8.73
N ARG A 56 -0.71 -14.51 8.44
CA ARG A 56 0.22 -15.59 8.81
C ARG A 56 1.53 -15.47 8.03
N ASP A 57 1.44 -15.21 6.73
CA ASP A 57 2.60 -15.07 5.85
C ASP A 57 3.39 -13.81 6.22
N LEU A 58 2.68 -12.71 6.47
CA LEU A 58 3.26 -11.43 6.83
C LEU A 58 4.10 -11.50 8.12
N ARG A 59 3.60 -12.17 9.16
CA ARG A 59 4.33 -12.32 10.45
C ARG A 59 5.60 -13.17 10.35
N ARG A 60 5.76 -13.95 9.28
CA ARG A 60 6.97 -14.75 9.03
C ARG A 60 7.98 -14.02 8.15
N ASN A 61 7.59 -12.92 7.52
CA ASN A 61 8.46 -12.16 6.64
C ASN A 61 9.43 -11.28 7.47
N PRO A 62 10.76 -11.47 7.37
CA PRO A 62 11.74 -10.66 8.11
C PRO A 62 11.69 -9.18 7.70
N VAL A 63 11.41 -8.87 6.42
CA VAL A 63 11.25 -7.50 5.92
C VAL A 63 10.11 -6.80 6.63
N PHE A 64 8.98 -7.49 6.81
CA PHE A 64 7.85 -6.97 7.56
C PHE A 64 8.22 -6.69 9.02
N LEU A 65 8.88 -7.64 9.70
CA LEU A 65 9.22 -7.50 11.12
C LEU A 65 10.18 -6.33 11.37
N VAL A 66 11.22 -6.17 10.54
CA VAL A 66 12.17 -5.05 10.65
C VAL A 66 11.47 -3.73 10.40
N SER A 67 10.69 -3.64 9.32
CA SER A 67 9.96 -2.41 8.97
C SER A 67 8.93 -2.02 10.02
N ALA A 68 8.18 -3.00 10.53
CA ALA A 68 7.21 -2.80 11.60
C ALA A 68 7.86 -2.33 12.90
N LEU A 69 9.03 -2.87 13.27
CA LEU A 69 9.78 -2.44 14.45
C LEU A 69 10.26 -0.99 14.30
N VAL A 70 10.82 -0.63 13.14
CA VAL A 70 11.25 0.74 12.87
C VAL A 70 10.07 1.71 12.91
N ILE A 71 8.95 1.37 12.27
CA ILE A 71 7.74 2.20 12.28
C ILE A 71 7.18 2.32 13.70
N LEU A 72 7.14 1.23 14.48
CA LEU A 72 6.70 1.26 15.86
C LEU A 72 7.56 2.21 16.71
N PHE A 73 8.88 2.15 16.53
CA PHE A 73 9.81 3.09 17.15
C PHE A 73 9.52 4.53 16.72
N LEU A 74 9.33 4.79 15.43
CA LEU A 74 9.01 6.12 14.90
C LEU A 74 7.69 6.67 15.42
N VAL A 75 6.66 5.83 15.54
CA VAL A 75 5.37 6.20 16.13
C VAL A 75 5.55 6.51 17.61
N PHE A 76 6.34 5.72 18.34
CA PHE A 76 6.63 5.97 19.74
C PHE A 76 7.33 7.33 19.95
N ILE A 77 8.39 7.63 19.19
CA ILE A 77 9.10 8.92 19.30
C ILE A 77 8.23 10.10 18.83
N SER A 78 7.35 9.88 17.85
CA SER A 78 6.40 10.88 17.35
C SER A 78 5.36 11.25 18.41
N LEU A 79 4.81 10.26 19.11
CA LEU A 79 3.79 10.49 20.15
C LEU A 79 4.41 11.06 21.44
N TRP A 80 5.55 10.54 21.89
CA TRP A 80 6.20 10.95 23.13
C TRP A 80 7.67 11.35 22.94
N PRO A 81 7.95 12.44 22.19
CA PRO A 81 9.31 12.90 21.94
C PRO A 81 10.02 13.30 23.24
N SER A 82 9.28 13.81 24.23
CA SER A 82 9.81 14.24 25.53
C SER A 82 10.37 13.11 26.40
N VAL A 83 10.01 11.85 26.12
CA VAL A 83 10.58 10.68 26.83
C VAL A 83 12.03 10.42 26.42
N ILE A 84 12.36 10.74 25.16
CA ILE A 84 13.67 10.47 24.56
C ILE A 84 14.53 11.75 24.53
N ALA A 85 13.89 12.90 24.28
CA ALA A 85 14.53 14.20 24.23
C ALA A 85 13.77 15.16 25.15
N SER A 86 14.27 15.35 26.36
CA SER A 86 13.66 16.22 27.39
C SER A 86 13.86 17.72 27.14
N GLY A 87 14.74 18.10 26.20
CA GLY A 87 15.00 19.50 25.84
C GLY A 87 13.92 20.10 24.94
N SER A 88 13.90 21.45 24.86
CA SER A 88 13.08 22.15 23.85
C SER A 88 13.82 22.20 22.51
N PRO A 89 13.17 21.83 21.39
CA PRO A 89 13.78 21.89 20.05
C PRO A 89 13.95 23.33 19.53
N LEU A 90 13.34 24.31 20.20
CA LEU A 90 13.42 25.74 19.89
C LEU A 90 14.40 26.49 20.79
N LYS A 91 14.98 25.82 21.79
CA LYS A 91 16.00 26.44 22.65
C LYS A 91 17.35 26.34 21.93
N CYS A 92 17.85 27.48 21.51
CA CYS A 92 19.09 27.60 20.77
C CYS A 92 20.07 28.53 21.49
N ASP A 93 21.35 28.20 21.47
CA ASP A 93 22.43 28.96 22.07
C ASP A 93 23.52 29.18 21.01
N LEU A 94 23.56 30.39 20.46
CA LEU A 94 24.45 30.74 19.35
C LEU A 94 25.93 30.56 19.71
N SER A 95 26.30 30.59 20.99
CA SER A 95 27.68 30.33 21.42
C SER A 95 28.14 28.90 21.10
N LYS A 96 27.19 27.96 20.95
CA LYS A 96 27.43 26.55 20.61
C LYS A 96 27.20 26.23 19.14
N ALA A 97 27.02 27.24 18.30
CA ALA A 97 26.72 27.02 16.90
C ALA A 97 27.79 26.15 16.24
N GLN A 98 27.34 25.14 15.48
CA GLN A 98 28.21 24.21 14.73
C GLN A 98 29.09 23.30 15.60
N GLU A 99 28.93 23.32 16.93
CA GLU A 99 29.65 22.40 17.81
C GLU A 99 29.23 20.94 17.55
N GLY A 100 30.20 20.03 17.64
CA GLY A 100 29.98 18.60 17.48
C GLY A 100 29.29 17.95 18.69
N SER A 101 29.31 16.62 18.71
CA SER A 101 28.73 15.82 19.79
C SER A 101 29.31 16.22 21.16
N GLN A 102 28.43 16.47 22.12
CA GLN A 102 28.79 16.77 23.51
C GLN A 102 27.77 16.16 24.48
N PRO A 103 28.09 15.99 25.78
CA PRO A 103 27.13 15.50 26.76
C PRO A 103 25.83 16.32 26.76
N GLY A 104 24.69 15.66 26.55
CA GLY A 104 23.38 16.30 26.41
C GLY A 104 22.99 16.71 24.96
N ALA A 105 23.93 16.71 24.03
CA ALA A 105 23.70 16.91 22.59
C ALA A 105 24.50 15.88 21.78
N PRO A 106 24.07 14.60 21.75
CA PRO A 106 24.83 13.51 21.13
C PRO A 106 24.99 13.69 19.61
N PHE A 107 24.09 14.45 18.97
CA PHE A 107 24.18 14.77 17.54
C PHE A 107 24.81 16.14 17.28
N GLY A 108 25.27 16.84 18.32
CA GLY A 108 25.81 18.20 18.23
C GLY A 108 24.75 19.27 18.03
N TYR A 109 25.21 20.43 17.58
CA TYR A 109 24.43 21.65 17.40
C TYR A 109 24.43 22.11 15.94
N ASP A 110 23.33 22.74 15.53
CA ASP A 110 23.17 23.30 14.18
C ASP A 110 23.82 24.70 14.06
N GLY A 111 23.67 25.32 12.89
CA GLY A 111 24.20 26.66 12.62
C GLY A 111 23.55 27.78 13.44
N GLN A 112 22.48 27.52 14.18
CA GLN A 112 21.84 28.47 15.10
C GLN A 112 22.09 28.09 16.57
N GLY A 113 22.84 27.02 16.83
CA GLY A 113 23.10 26.54 18.18
C GLY A 113 21.92 25.81 18.80
N CYS A 114 21.01 25.25 17.99
CA CYS A 114 19.95 24.37 18.47
C CYS A 114 20.45 22.92 18.52
N ASN A 115 19.99 22.14 19.50
CA ASN A 115 20.39 20.74 19.67
C ASN A 115 19.80 19.84 18.57
N VAL A 116 20.65 19.30 17.69
CA VAL A 116 20.28 18.50 16.51
C VAL A 116 19.52 17.23 16.90
N TYR A 117 19.89 16.61 18.04
CA TYR A 117 19.23 15.39 18.53
C TYR A 117 17.77 15.67 18.89
N THR A 118 17.55 16.69 19.71
CA THR A 118 16.19 17.11 20.11
C THR A 118 15.36 17.51 18.90
N ARG A 119 15.94 18.27 17.96
CA ARG A 119 15.26 18.65 16.72
C ARG A 119 14.90 17.45 15.85
N THR A 120 15.82 16.49 15.69
CA THR A 120 15.57 15.27 14.89
C THR A 120 14.43 14.44 15.47
N VAL A 121 14.36 14.29 16.80
CA VAL A 121 13.29 13.55 17.49
C VAL A 121 11.94 14.28 17.37
N TYR A 122 11.90 15.59 17.62
CA TYR A 122 10.67 16.37 17.49
C TYR A 122 10.22 16.54 16.03
N GLY A 123 11.16 16.54 15.08
CA GLY A 123 10.90 16.59 13.65
C GLY A 123 10.13 15.37 13.15
N ALA A 124 10.39 14.20 13.75
CA ALA A 124 9.67 12.96 13.45
C ALA A 124 8.16 13.14 13.65
N ARG A 125 7.74 13.81 14.74
CA ARG A 125 6.32 14.06 15.03
C ARG A 125 5.64 14.80 13.88
N THR A 126 6.21 15.93 13.46
CA THR A 126 5.60 16.78 12.44
C THR A 126 5.61 16.10 11.07
N SER A 127 6.75 15.57 10.62
CA SER A 127 6.88 14.93 9.31
C SER A 127 6.00 13.68 9.19
N VAL A 128 5.98 12.82 10.22
CA VAL A 128 5.11 11.62 10.23
C VAL A 128 3.62 12.01 10.29
N THR A 129 3.25 13.02 11.08
CA THR A 129 1.85 13.48 11.15
C THR A 129 1.36 14.00 9.80
N VAL A 130 2.16 14.82 9.12
CA VAL A 130 1.81 15.33 7.78
C VAL A 130 1.67 14.18 6.79
N GLY A 131 2.65 13.26 6.74
CA GLY A 131 2.61 12.11 5.85
C GLY A 131 1.38 11.21 6.08
N VAL A 132 1.06 10.88 7.33
CA VAL A 132 -0.10 10.05 7.69
C VAL A 132 -1.40 10.75 7.33
N CYS A 133 -1.59 12.01 7.71
CA CYS A 133 -2.82 12.75 7.44
C CYS A 133 -3.05 12.96 5.93
N ALA A 134 -1.99 13.28 5.18
CA ALA A 134 -2.06 13.41 3.73
C ALA A 134 -2.44 12.07 3.08
N THR A 135 -1.78 10.97 3.49
CA THR A 135 -2.08 9.63 2.99
C THR A 135 -3.52 9.24 3.25
N LEU A 136 -4.02 9.46 4.46
CA LEU A 136 -5.41 9.15 4.82
C LEU A 136 -6.40 9.95 3.97
N GLY A 137 -6.17 11.27 3.83
CA GLY A 137 -7.04 12.11 2.99
C GLY A 137 -7.04 11.69 1.52
N VAL A 138 -5.86 11.42 0.96
CA VAL A 138 -5.68 10.91 -0.40
C VAL A 138 -6.34 9.54 -0.58
N ALA A 139 -6.16 8.64 0.38
CA ALA A 139 -6.71 7.29 0.33
C ALA A 139 -8.24 7.31 0.40
N ILE A 140 -8.83 8.11 1.30
CA ILE A 140 -10.28 8.24 1.43
C ILE A 140 -10.89 8.86 0.18
N LEU A 141 -10.38 10.02 -0.25
CA LEU A 141 -10.91 10.73 -1.42
C LEU A 141 -10.73 9.91 -2.70
N GLY A 142 -9.53 9.39 -2.91
CA GLY A 142 -9.20 8.57 -4.08
C GLY A 142 -10.04 7.29 -4.12
N SER A 143 -10.16 6.57 -3.01
CA SER A 143 -10.96 5.34 -2.96
C SER A 143 -12.44 5.59 -3.20
N ALA A 144 -12.99 6.66 -2.64
CA ALA A 144 -14.40 7.03 -2.84
C ALA A 144 -14.68 7.33 -4.32
N LEU A 145 -13.89 8.22 -4.93
CA LEU A 145 -14.07 8.61 -6.34
C LEU A 145 -13.78 7.45 -7.30
N GLY A 146 -12.69 6.72 -7.06
CA GLY A 146 -12.30 5.56 -7.87
C GLY A 146 -13.30 4.43 -7.81
N SER A 147 -13.83 4.12 -6.62
CA SER A 147 -14.85 3.08 -6.47
C SER A 147 -16.16 3.47 -7.16
N LEU A 148 -16.54 4.75 -7.10
CA LEU A 148 -17.73 5.26 -7.78
C LEU A 148 -17.59 5.12 -9.29
N ALA A 149 -16.47 5.58 -9.86
CA ALA A 149 -16.21 5.49 -11.30
C ALA A 149 -16.10 4.04 -11.78
N GLY A 150 -15.40 3.17 -11.06
CA GLY A 150 -15.28 1.75 -11.41
C GLY A 150 -16.61 0.99 -11.34
N PHE A 151 -17.49 1.37 -10.41
CA PHE A 151 -18.77 0.68 -10.24
C PHE A 151 -19.80 1.10 -11.29
N PHE A 152 -19.98 2.40 -11.50
CA PHE A 152 -20.99 2.93 -12.43
C PHE A 152 -20.53 2.91 -13.89
N GLY A 153 -19.24 3.13 -14.16
CA GLY A 153 -18.69 3.15 -15.50
C GLY A 153 -19.26 4.26 -16.39
N GLY A 154 -19.05 4.12 -17.70
CA GLY A 154 -19.66 4.98 -18.73
C GLY A 154 -19.15 6.42 -18.72
N THR A 155 -20.07 7.39 -18.78
CA THR A 155 -19.75 8.82 -18.87
C THR A 155 -19.13 9.38 -17.60
N SER A 156 -19.59 8.93 -16.43
CA SER A 156 -19.02 9.34 -15.13
C SER A 156 -17.54 8.94 -15.00
N ASP A 157 -17.21 7.75 -15.49
CA ASP A 157 -15.86 7.21 -15.50
C ASP A 157 -14.96 7.91 -16.52
N SER A 158 -15.48 8.21 -17.71
CA SER A 158 -14.79 9.01 -18.72
C SER A 158 -14.47 10.41 -18.19
N PHE A 159 -15.44 11.09 -17.57
CA PHE A 159 -15.23 12.41 -16.98
C PHE A 159 -14.18 12.37 -15.87
N LEU A 160 -14.28 11.42 -14.93
CA LEU A 160 -13.29 11.29 -13.86
C LEU A 160 -11.90 11.01 -14.42
N SER A 161 -11.80 10.18 -15.46
CA SER A 161 -10.52 9.89 -16.13
C SER A 161 -9.88 11.17 -16.68
N ARG A 162 -10.66 12.03 -17.36
CA ARG A 162 -10.17 13.31 -17.87
C ARG A 162 -9.72 14.25 -16.77
N VAL A 163 -10.49 14.33 -15.68
CA VAL A 163 -10.08 15.09 -14.50
C VAL A 163 -8.75 14.55 -13.96
N THR A 164 -8.60 13.23 -13.78
CA THR A 164 -7.33 12.66 -13.29
C THR A 164 -6.16 12.94 -14.23
N ASP A 165 -6.37 12.92 -15.55
CA ASP A 165 -5.31 13.20 -16.53
C ASP A 165 -4.82 14.66 -16.44
N ILE A 166 -5.72 15.61 -16.17
CA ILE A 166 -5.34 17.02 -15.93
C ILE A 166 -4.44 17.14 -14.71
N PHE A 167 -4.76 16.46 -13.61
CA PHE A 167 -3.95 16.49 -12.39
C PHE A 167 -2.58 15.84 -12.61
N PHE A 168 -2.49 14.76 -13.37
CA PHE A 168 -1.19 14.13 -13.69
C PHE A 168 -0.30 14.99 -14.59
N ALA A 169 -0.87 15.92 -15.35
CA ALA A 169 -0.09 16.88 -16.13
C ALA A 169 0.60 17.94 -15.25
N ILE A 170 0.17 18.11 -13.99
CA ILE A 170 0.74 19.10 -13.07
C ILE A 170 1.95 18.49 -12.34
N PRO A 171 3.16 19.06 -12.50
CA PRO A 171 4.31 18.64 -11.70
C PRO A 171 4.08 19.00 -10.24
N VAL A 172 3.99 17.98 -9.36
CA VAL A 172 3.58 18.16 -7.96
C VAL A 172 4.44 19.19 -7.22
N VAL A 173 5.76 19.18 -7.40
CA VAL A 173 6.64 20.17 -6.75
C VAL A 173 6.35 21.59 -7.23
N LEU A 174 6.17 21.80 -8.54
CA LEU A 174 5.83 23.12 -9.10
C LEU A 174 4.44 23.57 -8.63
N GLY A 175 3.47 22.67 -8.60
CA GLY A 175 2.15 22.94 -8.03
C GLY A 175 2.24 23.38 -6.57
N GLY A 176 3.10 22.74 -5.79
CA GLY A 176 3.35 23.09 -4.38
C GLY A 176 3.98 24.48 -4.24
N LEU A 177 4.98 24.80 -5.07
CA LEU A 177 5.61 26.13 -5.09
C LEU A 177 4.58 27.23 -5.38
N VAL A 178 3.73 27.04 -6.39
CA VAL A 178 2.72 28.05 -6.76
C VAL A 178 1.62 28.15 -5.71
N LEU A 179 1.03 27.03 -5.28
CA LEU A 179 -0.13 27.05 -4.39
C LEU A 179 0.24 27.42 -2.95
N LEU A 180 1.39 26.98 -2.44
CA LEU A 180 1.78 27.23 -1.05
C LEU A 180 2.52 28.56 -0.87
N SER A 181 3.10 29.16 -1.92
CA SER A 181 3.78 30.46 -1.80
C SER A 181 2.85 31.61 -1.40
N VAL A 182 1.57 31.54 -1.79
CA VAL A 182 0.55 32.55 -1.46
C VAL A 182 -0.13 32.29 -0.11
N VAL A 183 0.12 31.12 0.50
CA VAL A 183 -0.48 30.76 1.79
C VAL A 183 0.32 31.39 2.93
N THR A 184 -0.36 32.14 3.78
CA THR A 184 0.24 32.82 4.94
C THR A 184 0.16 32.00 6.24
N SER A 185 -0.61 30.91 6.25
CA SER A 185 -0.74 30.05 7.43
C SER A 185 0.51 29.20 7.65
N ASN A 186 1.07 29.26 8.86
CA ASN A 186 2.20 28.43 9.29
C ASN A 186 1.77 27.09 9.91
N THR A 187 0.54 26.63 9.64
CA THR A 187 0.05 25.35 10.15
C THR A 187 0.37 24.21 9.18
N VAL A 188 0.20 22.96 9.62
CA VAL A 188 0.39 21.78 8.76
C VAL A 188 -0.73 21.58 7.73
N TRP A 189 -1.89 22.19 7.95
CA TRP A 189 -3.11 21.92 7.17
C TRP A 189 -3.04 22.31 5.69
N PRO A 190 -2.45 23.46 5.29
CA PRO A 190 -2.30 23.79 3.88
C PRO A 190 -1.46 22.78 3.11
N VAL A 191 -0.37 22.30 3.72
CA VAL A 191 0.51 21.29 3.12
C VAL A 191 -0.25 19.96 2.95
N ILE A 192 -0.99 19.54 3.97
CA ILE A 192 -1.84 18.33 3.91
C ILE A 192 -2.93 18.49 2.83
N GLY A 193 -3.65 19.61 2.82
CA GLY A 193 -4.72 19.88 1.86
C GLY A 193 -4.21 19.91 0.42
N PHE A 194 -3.04 20.49 0.20
CA PHE A 194 -2.35 20.46 -1.09
C PHE A 194 -2.03 19.02 -1.56
N MET A 195 -1.48 18.19 -0.68
CA MET A 195 -1.20 16.79 -1.00
C MET A 195 -2.47 15.99 -1.28
N VAL A 196 -3.56 16.23 -0.54
CA VAL A 196 -4.87 15.61 -0.80
C VAL A 196 -5.42 16.03 -2.15
N LEU A 197 -5.33 17.32 -2.48
CA LEU A 197 -5.80 17.88 -3.74
C LEU A 197 -5.08 17.28 -4.95
N LEU A 198 -3.76 17.09 -4.89
CA LEU A 198 -3.00 16.56 -6.02
C LEU A 198 -2.79 15.04 -5.99
N GLY A 199 -2.87 14.40 -4.84
CA GLY A 199 -2.51 12.98 -4.65
C GLY A 199 -3.64 11.98 -4.90
N TRP A 200 -4.90 12.40 -4.79
CA TRP A 200 -6.07 11.51 -4.98
C TRP A 200 -6.14 10.76 -6.33
N PRO A 201 -5.67 11.29 -7.49
CA PRO A 201 -5.83 10.62 -8.78
C PRO A 201 -5.17 9.25 -8.86
N GLN A 202 -3.99 9.08 -8.22
CA GLN A 202 -3.26 7.82 -8.23
C GLN A 202 -4.04 6.73 -7.49
N ILE A 203 -4.53 7.02 -6.28
CA ILE A 203 -5.35 6.07 -5.53
C ILE A 203 -6.70 5.83 -6.23
N ALA A 204 -7.32 6.86 -6.80
CA ALA A 204 -8.57 6.70 -7.53
C ALA A 204 -8.43 5.74 -8.72
N ARG A 205 -7.33 5.80 -9.46
CA ARG A 205 -7.05 4.88 -10.56
C ARG A 205 -6.92 3.43 -10.08
N ILE A 206 -6.21 3.20 -8.97
CA ILE A 206 -6.03 1.86 -8.38
C ILE A 206 -7.35 1.31 -7.83
N ALA A 207 -8.10 2.13 -7.08
CA ALA A 207 -9.41 1.76 -6.55
C ALA A 207 -10.39 1.43 -7.68
N ARG A 208 -10.42 2.25 -8.74
CA ARG A 208 -11.23 2.01 -9.94
C ARG A 208 -10.92 0.65 -10.57
N GLY A 209 -9.64 0.35 -10.84
CA GLY A 209 -9.23 -0.93 -11.43
C GLY A 209 -9.66 -2.10 -10.56
N SER A 210 -9.43 -1.99 -9.25
CA SER A 210 -9.79 -3.02 -8.27
C SER A 210 -11.30 -3.26 -8.21
N VAL A 211 -12.11 -2.20 -8.29
CA VAL A 211 -13.58 -2.29 -8.33
C VAL A 211 -14.07 -2.90 -9.63
N ILE A 212 -13.50 -2.56 -10.78
CA ILE A 212 -13.86 -3.15 -12.08
C ILE A 212 -13.62 -4.66 -12.06
N THR A 213 -12.46 -5.10 -11.57
CA THR A 213 -12.15 -6.53 -11.41
C THR A 213 -13.09 -7.20 -10.43
N ALA A 214 -13.28 -6.63 -9.22
CA ALA A 214 -14.14 -7.24 -8.21
C ALA A 214 -15.62 -7.32 -8.63
N LYS A 215 -16.10 -6.40 -9.49
CA LYS A 215 -17.46 -6.40 -10.04
C LYS A 215 -17.73 -7.60 -10.95
N GLN A 216 -16.70 -8.22 -11.53
CA GLN A 216 -16.83 -9.37 -12.44
C GLN A 216 -16.93 -10.71 -11.70
N ASN A 217 -16.72 -10.75 -10.39
CA ASN A 217 -16.72 -11.99 -9.60
C ASN A 217 -18.13 -12.60 -9.44
N ASP A 218 -18.20 -13.93 -9.38
CA ASP A 218 -19.46 -14.70 -9.29
C ASP A 218 -20.33 -14.32 -8.08
N TYR A 219 -19.72 -14.03 -6.93
CA TYR A 219 -20.46 -13.61 -5.73
C TYR A 219 -21.19 -12.26 -5.94
N VAL A 220 -20.67 -11.39 -6.81
CA VAL A 220 -21.34 -10.11 -7.16
C VAL A 220 -22.53 -10.38 -8.08
N GLN A 221 -22.37 -11.28 -9.04
CA GLN A 221 -23.45 -11.66 -9.95
C GLN A 221 -24.59 -12.36 -9.21
N ALA A 222 -24.25 -13.27 -8.29
CA ALA A 222 -25.22 -13.92 -7.41
C ALA A 222 -25.97 -12.91 -6.54
N ALA A 223 -25.27 -11.96 -5.90
CA ALA A 223 -25.91 -10.92 -5.11
C ALA A 223 -26.86 -10.04 -5.94
N ARG A 224 -26.49 -9.74 -7.20
CA ARG A 224 -27.34 -8.99 -8.14
C ARG A 224 -28.58 -9.80 -8.54
N ALA A 225 -28.43 -11.10 -8.81
CA ALA A 225 -29.54 -11.99 -9.12
C ALA A 225 -30.53 -12.12 -7.95
N LEU A 226 -30.04 -12.04 -6.72
CA LEU A 226 -30.84 -12.00 -5.48
C LEU A 226 -31.47 -10.61 -5.19
N GLY A 227 -31.37 -9.65 -6.11
CA GLY A 227 -32.01 -8.34 -5.98
C GLY A 227 -31.30 -7.35 -5.06
N ALA A 228 -30.01 -7.55 -4.76
CA ALA A 228 -29.26 -6.58 -3.96
C ALA A 228 -29.14 -5.22 -4.67
N SER A 229 -29.40 -4.13 -3.94
CA SER A 229 -29.25 -2.77 -4.47
C SER A 229 -27.79 -2.46 -4.83
N ASN A 230 -27.58 -1.56 -5.79
CA ASN A 230 -26.25 -1.14 -6.24
C ASN A 230 -25.34 -0.66 -5.09
N SER A 231 -25.88 0.12 -4.15
CA SER A 231 -25.14 0.59 -2.97
C SER A 231 -24.75 -0.56 -2.04
N ARG A 232 -25.65 -1.53 -1.83
CA ARG A 232 -25.38 -2.74 -1.04
C ARG A 232 -24.32 -3.62 -1.71
N ILE A 233 -24.35 -3.76 -3.03
CA ILE A 233 -23.32 -4.50 -3.78
C ILE A 233 -21.97 -3.81 -3.61
N LEU A 234 -21.91 -2.49 -3.83
CA LEU A 234 -20.66 -1.74 -3.75
C LEU A 234 -20.03 -1.80 -2.35
N VAL A 235 -20.78 -1.42 -1.31
CA VAL A 235 -20.22 -1.27 0.05
C VAL A 235 -19.98 -2.62 0.74
N ARG A 236 -20.85 -3.61 0.52
CA ARG A 236 -20.81 -4.88 1.28
C ARG A 236 -20.11 -6.02 0.55
N HIS A 237 -20.01 -5.98 -0.79
CA HIS A 237 -19.45 -7.09 -1.57
C HIS A 237 -18.19 -6.70 -2.35
N ILE A 238 -18.15 -5.49 -2.91
CA ILE A 238 -17.03 -5.06 -3.76
C ILE A 238 -15.95 -4.34 -2.94
N ALA A 239 -16.29 -3.26 -2.23
CA ALA A 239 -15.34 -2.41 -1.53
C ALA A 239 -14.43 -3.17 -0.55
N PRO A 240 -14.90 -4.13 0.26
CA PRO A 240 -14.04 -4.88 1.18
C PRO A 240 -12.97 -5.73 0.47
N ASN A 241 -13.22 -6.14 -0.77
CA ASN A 241 -12.28 -6.92 -1.57
C ASN A 241 -11.38 -6.00 -2.43
N ALA A 242 -11.89 -4.84 -2.85
CA ALA A 242 -11.14 -3.87 -3.64
C ALA A 242 -10.19 -2.98 -2.82
N VAL A 243 -10.29 -2.99 -1.48
CA VAL A 243 -9.48 -2.15 -0.59
C VAL A 243 -8.05 -2.65 -0.41
N ALA A 244 -7.77 -3.94 -0.63
CA ALA A 244 -6.46 -4.53 -0.40
C ALA A 244 -5.35 -3.89 -1.27
N PRO A 245 -5.50 -3.77 -2.61
CA PRO A 245 -4.53 -3.05 -3.45
C PRO A 245 -4.40 -1.57 -3.09
N VAL A 246 -5.49 -0.94 -2.63
CA VAL A 246 -5.49 0.46 -2.18
C VAL A 246 -4.62 0.64 -0.93
N ILE A 247 -4.76 -0.24 0.07
CA ILE A 247 -3.99 -0.17 1.32
C ILE A 247 -2.49 -0.32 1.04
N VAL A 248 -2.13 -1.25 0.15
CA VAL A 248 -0.75 -1.45 -0.29
C VAL A 248 -0.17 -0.16 -0.87
N VAL A 249 -0.84 0.42 -1.87
CA VAL A 249 -0.34 1.63 -2.55
C VAL A 249 -0.36 2.83 -1.61
N ALA A 250 -1.36 2.96 -0.74
CA ALA A 250 -1.41 4.02 0.26
C ALA A 250 -0.24 3.92 1.26
N THR A 251 0.15 2.71 1.67
CA THR A 251 1.29 2.50 2.58
C THR A 251 2.61 2.96 1.94
N ILE A 252 2.82 2.63 0.67
CA ILE A 252 3.99 3.08 -0.09
C ILE A 252 3.94 4.61 -0.29
N ALA A 253 2.78 5.15 -0.66
CA ALA A 253 2.59 6.58 -0.88
C ALA A 253 2.85 7.43 0.37
N LEU A 254 2.69 6.87 1.56
CA LEU A 254 3.01 7.56 2.81
C LEU A 254 4.47 7.99 2.87
N GLY A 255 5.40 7.11 2.53
CA GLY A 255 6.83 7.46 2.43
C GLY A 255 7.09 8.57 1.41
N THR A 256 6.39 8.52 0.27
CA THR A 256 6.46 9.56 -0.76
C THR A 256 5.94 10.90 -0.26
N PHE A 257 4.85 10.94 0.52
CA PHE A 257 4.31 12.18 1.07
C PHE A 257 5.18 12.77 2.18
N ILE A 258 5.82 11.94 3.00
CA ILE A 258 6.84 12.42 3.96
C ILE A 258 8.01 13.08 3.20
N THR A 259 8.47 12.42 2.13
CA THR A 259 9.55 12.98 1.28
C THR A 259 9.12 14.29 0.61
N LEU A 260 7.88 14.35 0.14
CA LEU A 260 7.32 15.54 -0.49
C LEU A 260 7.18 16.70 0.51
N GLU A 261 6.73 16.45 1.74
CA GLU A 261 6.72 17.47 2.82
C GLU A 261 8.13 18.02 3.01
N ALA A 262 9.11 17.13 3.20
CA ALA A 262 10.47 17.55 3.42
C ALA A 262 11.05 18.33 2.23
N THR A 263 10.71 17.94 0.99
CA THR A 263 11.10 18.65 -0.23
C THR A 263 10.50 20.05 -0.28
N LEU A 264 9.21 20.19 0.00
CA LEU A 264 8.53 21.50 -0.02
C LEU A 264 9.04 22.42 1.09
N SER A 265 9.26 21.87 2.29
CA SER A 265 9.85 22.57 3.43
C SER A 265 11.31 22.97 3.13
N TYR A 266 12.07 22.10 2.46
CA TYR A 266 13.43 22.40 2.02
C TYR A 266 13.49 23.58 1.06
N LEU A 267 12.54 23.65 0.13
CA LEU A 267 12.38 24.74 -0.83
C LEU A 267 11.77 26.02 -0.21
N GLY A 268 11.42 26.01 1.07
CA GLY A 268 10.90 27.17 1.79
C GLY A 268 9.42 27.51 1.55
N VAL A 269 8.68 26.66 0.84
CA VAL A 269 7.23 26.82 0.60
C VAL A 269 6.36 25.91 1.44
N GLY A 270 6.93 24.86 2.04
CA GLY A 270 6.23 23.92 2.89
C GLY A 270 6.06 24.43 4.31
N LEU A 271 6.46 23.61 5.29
CA LEU A 271 6.45 24.00 6.68
C LEU A 271 7.52 25.06 6.95
N LYS A 272 7.20 25.99 7.85
CA LYS A 272 8.09 27.06 8.28
C LYS A 272 8.23 27.06 9.81
N PRO A 273 9.35 27.58 10.36
CA PRO A 273 9.48 27.86 11.78
C PRO A 273 8.25 28.65 12.30
N PRO A 274 7.72 28.37 13.50
CA PRO A 274 8.30 27.58 14.58
C PRO A 274 8.10 26.06 14.49
N ASN A 275 7.53 25.53 13.40
CA ASN A 275 7.45 24.09 13.23
C ASN A 275 8.86 23.47 13.12
N VAL A 276 9.00 22.26 13.66
CA VAL A 276 10.22 21.46 13.55
C VAL A 276 9.88 20.26 12.68
N SER A 277 10.52 20.15 11.52
CA SER A 277 10.39 19.01 10.60
C SER A 277 11.77 18.71 9.99
N TRP A 278 11.97 17.48 9.51
CA TRP A 278 13.26 17.11 8.92
C TRP A 278 13.59 17.94 7.69
N GLY A 279 12.60 18.32 6.87
CA GLY A 279 12.83 19.19 5.71
C GLY A 279 13.36 20.57 6.08
N ILE A 280 12.83 21.18 7.14
CA ILE A 280 13.31 22.46 7.66
C ILE A 280 14.75 22.32 8.16
N ASP A 281 15.03 21.27 8.93
CA ASP A 281 16.36 21.02 9.50
C ASP A 281 17.43 20.80 8.42
N ILE A 282 17.09 20.02 7.39
CA ILE A 282 17.97 19.77 6.24
C ILE A 282 18.25 21.07 5.46
N SER A 283 17.23 21.91 5.26
CA SER A 283 17.37 23.22 4.61
C SER A 283 18.32 24.12 5.39
N ALA A 284 18.08 24.24 6.70
CA ALA A 284 18.88 25.10 7.59
C ALA A 284 20.35 24.63 7.71
N ALA A 285 20.60 23.32 7.63
CA ALA A 285 21.95 22.77 7.72
C ALA A 285 22.73 22.80 6.40
N SER A 286 22.06 22.93 5.25
CA SER A 286 22.69 22.83 3.93
C SER A 286 23.82 23.83 3.69
N PRO A 287 23.71 25.12 4.07
CA PRO A 287 24.82 26.08 3.94
C PRO A 287 26.05 25.70 4.79
N TYR A 288 25.87 24.92 5.85
CA TYR A 288 26.89 24.61 6.84
C TYR A 288 27.48 23.21 6.70
N ILE A 289 27.13 22.46 5.65
CA ILE A 289 27.52 21.05 5.47
C ILE A 289 29.04 20.82 5.54
N ARG A 290 29.85 21.79 5.10
CA ARG A 290 31.31 21.70 5.14
C ARG A 290 31.89 21.83 6.56
N ASN A 291 31.21 22.54 7.44
CA ASN A 291 31.69 22.84 8.79
C ASN A 291 31.05 21.93 9.84
N ALA A 292 29.74 21.69 9.72
CA ALA A 292 28.93 20.92 10.64
C ALA A 292 28.08 19.89 9.87
N PRO A 293 28.70 18.87 9.24
CA PRO A 293 27.98 17.88 8.45
C PRO A 293 26.96 17.08 9.28
N HIS A 294 27.22 16.88 10.58
CA HIS A 294 26.32 16.19 11.50
C HIS A 294 24.92 16.81 11.54
N ALA A 295 24.82 18.15 11.45
CA ALA A 295 23.55 18.86 11.50
C ALA A 295 22.62 18.52 10.33
N LEU A 296 23.18 18.10 9.19
CA LEU A 296 22.43 17.64 8.02
C LEU A 296 22.24 16.13 8.00
N LEU A 297 23.29 15.36 8.32
CA LEU A 297 23.30 13.90 8.18
C LEU A 297 22.27 13.21 9.08
N TRP A 298 22.10 13.66 10.32
CA TRP A 298 21.15 13.05 11.26
C TRP A 298 19.68 13.20 10.85
N PRO A 299 19.15 14.40 10.55
CA PRO A 299 17.77 14.54 10.08
C PRO A 299 17.56 13.89 8.70
N SER A 300 18.55 13.94 7.79
CA SER A 300 18.46 13.22 6.51
C SER A 300 18.41 11.69 6.70
N GLY A 301 19.23 11.14 7.60
CA GLY A 301 19.23 9.72 7.92
C GLY A 301 17.92 9.26 8.55
N ALA A 302 17.35 10.05 9.47
CA ALA A 302 16.04 9.78 10.06
C ALA A 302 14.92 9.77 9.02
N LEU A 303 14.93 10.74 8.10
CA LEU A 303 14.01 10.78 6.96
C LEU A 303 14.16 9.56 6.06
N ALA A 304 15.39 9.24 5.63
CA ALA A 304 15.66 8.12 4.73
C ALA A 304 15.23 6.78 5.34
N LEU A 305 15.57 6.55 6.62
CA LEU A 305 15.17 5.35 7.36
C LEU A 305 13.65 5.22 7.45
N THR A 306 12.96 6.34 7.70
CA THR A 306 11.49 6.37 7.79
C THR A 306 10.84 6.02 6.47
N VAL A 307 11.28 6.65 5.37
CA VAL A 307 10.76 6.41 4.03
C VAL A 307 10.99 4.95 3.63
N LEU A 308 12.20 4.43 3.86
CA LEU A 308 12.55 3.05 3.59
C LEU A 308 11.65 2.08 4.36
N ALA A 309 11.42 2.32 5.66
CA ALA A 309 10.58 1.46 6.48
C ALA A 309 9.13 1.40 5.97
N PHE A 310 8.55 2.52 5.53
CA PHE A 310 7.19 2.53 4.97
C PHE A 310 7.10 1.87 3.59
N ILE A 311 8.10 2.04 2.73
CA ILE A 311 8.15 1.36 1.43
C ILE A 311 8.27 -0.15 1.63
N MET A 312 9.22 -0.60 2.46
CA MET A 312 9.42 -2.02 2.76
C MET A 312 8.19 -2.65 3.43
N LEU A 313 7.49 -1.92 4.30
CA LEU A 313 6.22 -2.36 4.87
C LEU A 313 5.16 -2.53 3.78
N GLY A 314 5.02 -1.56 2.88
CA GLY A 314 4.05 -1.59 1.79
C GLY A 314 4.29 -2.78 0.84
N ASP A 315 5.55 -3.04 0.48
CA ASP A 315 5.92 -4.19 -0.35
C ASP A 315 5.66 -5.51 0.36
N ALA A 316 6.01 -5.64 1.64
CA ALA A 316 5.71 -6.86 2.40
C ALA A 316 4.20 -7.12 2.53
N VAL A 317 3.40 -6.07 2.72
CA VAL A 317 1.93 -6.15 2.73
C VAL A 317 1.39 -6.51 1.35
N ARG A 318 1.98 -6.00 0.27
CA ARG A 318 1.65 -6.38 -1.10
C ARG A 318 1.85 -7.87 -1.33
N ASP A 319 3.03 -8.37 -1.00
CA ASP A 319 3.41 -9.77 -1.22
C ASP A 319 2.48 -10.72 -0.44
N ALA A 320 2.10 -10.34 0.78
CA ALA A 320 1.18 -11.13 1.60
C ALA A 320 -0.27 -11.12 1.09
N LEU A 321 -0.66 -10.07 0.34
CA LEU A 321 -2.01 -9.90 -0.23
C LEU A 321 -2.12 -10.34 -1.70
N ASP A 322 -1.02 -10.66 -2.38
CA ASP A 322 -1.04 -11.13 -3.77
C ASP A 322 -1.44 -12.62 -3.84
N PRO A 323 -2.62 -12.96 -4.39
CA PRO A 323 -3.05 -14.34 -4.51
C PRO A 323 -2.27 -15.14 -5.55
N LYS A 324 -1.51 -14.50 -6.46
CA LYS A 324 -0.75 -15.18 -7.52
C LYS A 324 0.60 -15.73 -7.04
N LEU A 325 1.07 -15.29 -5.88
CA LEU A 325 2.29 -15.80 -5.24
C LEU A 325 2.01 -17.07 -4.40
N ARG A 326 0.80 -17.61 -4.50
CA ARG A 326 0.32 -18.80 -3.80
C ARG A 326 -0.05 -19.92 -4.76
#